data_AF-A0A2V8DWV2-F1
#
_entry.id   AF-A0A2V8DWV2-F1
#
_cell.length_a   1.000
_cell.length_b   1.000
_cell.length_c   1.000
_cell.angle_alpha   90.00
_cell.angle_beta   90.00
_cell.angle_gamma   90.00
#
_symmetry.space_group_name_H-M   'P 1'
#
loop_
_entity.id
_entity.type
_entity.pdbx_description
1 polymer ?
#
loop_
_entity_poly.entity_id
_entity_poly.type
_entity_poly.pdbx_seq_one_letter_code
_entity_poly.pdbx_strand_id
1 'polypeptide(L)'
;GIGQAMIEEVVYNEDGQLLTGSFMDYALPRAIDFPRFELAATVTPTPLNPLGAKGVGEAGTLGATPCVVSAAVDALSEFGVKHIDMMLRPEKLWRIIHHGHHGQGGRS
;
A
#
# COMPACT_ATOMS: atom_id res chain seq x y z
N GLY A 1 7.57 -0.25 1.29
CA GLY A 1 6.46 -1.22 1.23
C GLY A 1 5.22 -0.63 1.86
N ILE A 2 5.01 -0.81 3.16
CA ILE A 2 3.82 -0.26 3.85
C ILE A 2 3.73 1.27 3.77
N GLY A 3 4.87 1.97 3.87
CA GLY A 3 4.96 3.42 3.69
C GLY A 3 4.45 3.84 2.32
N GLN A 4 5.04 3.31 1.25
CA GLN A 4 4.57 3.46 -0.13
C GLN A 4 3.08 3.10 -0.36
N ALA A 5 2.54 2.12 0.37
CA ALA A 5 1.13 1.74 0.25
C ALA A 5 0.18 2.76 0.92
N MET A 6 0.61 3.38 2.01
CA MET A 6 -0.26 4.14 2.91
C MET A 6 -0.03 5.66 2.90
N ILE A 7 1.22 6.12 2.91
CA ILE A 7 1.58 7.49 3.34
C ILE A 7 2.72 8.17 2.56
N GLU A 8 3.63 7.42 1.93
CA GLU A 8 4.78 7.98 1.22
C GLU A 8 4.36 8.51 -0.15
N GLU A 9 4.35 9.83 -0.33
CA GLU A 9 3.97 10.48 -1.58
C GLU A 9 4.95 11.61 -1.91
N VAL A 10 5.29 11.75 -3.19
CA VAL A 10 6.08 12.87 -3.70
C VAL A 10 5.13 13.82 -4.41
N VAL A 11 4.87 14.98 -3.81
CA VAL A 11 3.91 15.95 -4.34
C VAL A 11 4.64 17.17 -4.88
N TYR A 12 4.29 17.57 -6.10
CA TYR A 12 4.76 18.82 -6.72
C TYR A 12 3.59 19.79 -6.88
N ASN A 13 3.83 21.09 -6.76
CA ASN A 13 2.85 22.11 -7.15
C ASN A 13 2.86 22.34 -8.67
N GLU A 14 1.96 23.19 -9.16
CA GLU A 14 1.82 23.52 -10.59
C GLU A 14 3.09 24.15 -11.20
N ASP A 15 3.92 24.79 -10.37
CA ASP A 15 5.20 25.39 -10.76
C ASP A 15 6.38 24.41 -10.73
N GLY A 16 6.14 23.13 -10.39
CA GLY A 16 7.17 22.10 -10.29
C GLY A 16 7.98 22.12 -8.99
N GLN A 17 7.56 22.89 -7.99
CA GLN A 17 8.17 22.92 -6.66
C GLN A 17 7.78 21.68 -5.85
N LEU A 18 8.77 20.99 -5.27
CA LEU A 18 8.55 19.85 -4.38
C LEU A 18 7.93 20.32 -3.06
N LEU A 19 6.70 19.89 -2.78
CA LEU A 19 5.97 20.20 -1.55
C LEU A 19 6.29 19.23 -0.42
N THR A 20 6.70 18.00 -0.74
CA THR A 20 7.07 16.95 0.24
C THR A 20 8.57 16.83 0.40
N GLY A 21 9.28 17.96 0.50
CA GLY A 21 10.74 18.01 0.57
C GLY A 21 11.34 17.80 1.97
N SER A 22 10.50 17.69 3.00
CA SER A 22 10.90 17.55 4.40
C SER A 22 10.24 16.32 5.04
N PHE A 23 10.81 15.79 6.12
CA PHE A 23 10.18 14.70 6.90
C PHE A 23 8.91 15.13 7.67
N MET A 24 8.57 16.43 7.66
CA MET A 24 7.26 16.88 8.16
C MET A 24 6.16 16.58 7.15
N ASP A 25 6.49 16.59 5.85
CA ASP A 25 5.55 16.49 4.73
C ASP A 25 5.66 15.14 4.00
N TYR A 26 6.83 14.48 4.09
CA TYR A 26 7.07 13.11 3.67
C TYR A 26 6.97 12.18 4.89
N ALA A 27 5.79 11.57 5.05
CA ALA A 27 5.50 10.74 6.20
C ALA A 27 6.29 9.42 6.13
N LEU A 28 7.28 9.27 7.02
CA LEU A 28 7.97 8.00 7.25
C LEU A 28 7.19 7.17 8.29
N PRO A 29 6.91 5.89 8.02
CA PRO A 29 6.25 5.03 8.99
C PRO A 29 7.15 4.83 10.21
N ARG A 30 6.58 5.02 11.39
CA ARG A 30 7.22 4.82 12.69
C ARG A 30 7.07 3.36 13.10
N ALA A 31 7.86 2.92 14.08
CA ALA A 31 7.80 1.54 14.57
C ALA A 31 6.40 1.10 15.05
N ILE A 32 5.59 2.03 15.58
CA ILE A 32 4.22 1.76 16.02
C ILE A 32 3.23 1.56 14.86
N ASP A 33 3.57 2.01 13.65
CA ASP A 33 2.73 1.88 12.46
C ASP A 33 2.86 0.48 11.81
N PHE A 34 3.77 -0.35 12.30
CA PHE A 34 4.00 -1.70 11.80
C PHE A 34 3.31 -2.76 12.66
N PRO A 35 2.67 -3.76 12.03
CA PRO A 35 2.27 -4.96 12.75
C PRO A 35 3.51 -5.77 13.15
N ARG A 36 3.33 -6.75 14.04
CA ARG A 36 4.35 -7.79 14.23
C ARG A 36 4.44 -8.65 12.97
N PHE A 37 5.66 -8.90 12.50
CA PHE A 37 5.89 -9.72 11.32
C PHE A 37 6.02 -11.20 11.69
N GLU A 38 5.33 -12.05 10.94
CA GLU A 38 5.57 -13.49 10.91
C GLU A 38 6.36 -13.83 9.64
N LEU A 39 7.43 -14.63 9.78
CA LEU A 39 8.33 -14.98 8.70
C LEU A 39 8.29 -16.48 8.44
N ALA A 40 8.12 -16.85 7.18
CA ALA A 40 8.23 -18.23 6.71
C ALA A 40 9.11 -18.29 5.46
N ALA A 41 9.77 -19.42 5.22
CA ALA A 41 10.64 -19.60 4.07
C ALA A 41 10.56 -21.04 3.53
N THR A 42 10.68 -21.15 2.21
CA THR A 42 10.94 -22.41 1.51
C THR A 42 12.21 -22.25 0.68
N VAL A 43 12.94 -23.35 0.46
CA VAL A 43 14.25 -23.31 -0.22
C VAL A 43 14.15 -24.03 -1.56
N THR A 44 14.27 -23.26 -2.64
CA THR A 44 14.39 -23.79 -4.01
C THR A 44 15.70 -23.26 -4.60
N PRO A 45 16.81 -24.01 -4.53
CA PRO A 45 18.12 -23.57 -5.00
C PRO A 45 18.13 -23.21 -6.49
N THR A 46 19.06 -22.35 -6.91
CA THR A 46 19.32 -22.11 -8.35
C THR A 46 20.53 -22.91 -8.84
N PRO A 47 20.50 -23.46 -10.07
CA PRO A 47 21.68 -24.09 -10.66
C PRO A 47 22.71 -23.07 -11.18
N LEU A 48 22.39 -21.77 -11.20
CA LEU A 48 23.16 -20.73 -11.90
C LEU A 48 24.37 -20.19 -11.12
N ASN A 49 24.51 -20.54 -9.83
CA ASN A 49 25.70 -20.21 -9.07
C ASN A 49 26.06 -21.35 -8.09
N PRO A 50 27.34 -21.51 -7.74
CA PRO A 50 27.80 -22.59 -6.86
C PRO A 50 27.17 -22.59 -5.46
N LEU A 51 26.63 -21.44 -5.02
CA LEU A 51 26.02 -21.29 -3.71
C LEU A 51 24.52 -21.64 -3.70
N GLY A 52 23.91 -21.87 -4.86
CA GLY A 52 22.46 -22.09 -4.98
C GLY A 52 21.61 -20.88 -4.56
N ALA A 53 22.23 -19.70 -4.37
CA ALA A 53 21.62 -18.53 -3.74
C ALA A 53 20.81 -17.68 -4.74
N LYS A 54 19.72 -17.08 -4.26
CA LYS A 54 18.89 -16.11 -4.99
C LYS A 54 18.81 -14.81 -4.18
N GLY A 55 18.76 -13.66 -4.87
CA GLY A 55 18.54 -12.37 -4.23
C GLY A 55 17.13 -12.25 -3.63
N VAL A 56 17.01 -11.64 -2.46
CA VAL A 56 15.73 -11.47 -1.74
C VAL A 56 15.51 -10.04 -1.20
N GLY A 57 16.52 -9.16 -1.31
CA GLY A 57 16.51 -7.84 -0.65
C GLY A 57 15.31 -6.95 -0.97
N GLU A 58 14.73 -7.08 -2.16
CA GLU A 58 13.57 -6.29 -2.60
C GLU A 58 12.23 -7.02 -2.43
N ALA A 59 12.24 -8.32 -2.14
CA ALA A 59 11.04 -9.15 -2.12
C ALA A 59 9.99 -8.64 -1.12
N GLY A 60 10.44 -8.15 0.04
CA GLY A 60 9.58 -7.55 1.05
C GLY A 60 8.92 -6.24 0.58
N THR A 61 9.66 -5.40 -0.14
CA THR A 61 9.12 -4.13 -0.68
C THR A 61 8.12 -4.37 -1.80
N LEU A 62 8.42 -5.32 -2.70
CA LEU A 62 7.56 -5.67 -3.83
C LEU A 62 6.25 -6.34 -3.38
N GLY A 63 6.33 -7.28 -2.43
CA GLY A 63 5.15 -8.02 -1.97
C GLY A 63 4.26 -7.24 -1.00
N ALA A 64 4.83 -6.39 -0.15
CA ALA A 64 4.07 -5.70 0.89
C ALA A 64 3.01 -4.75 0.34
N THR A 65 3.34 -3.98 -0.70
CA THR A 65 2.44 -2.96 -1.26
C THR A 65 1.13 -3.54 -1.80
N PRO A 66 1.12 -4.52 -2.73
CA PRO A 66 -0.11 -5.13 -3.21
C PRO A 66 -0.85 -5.93 -2.12
N CYS A 67 -0.14 -6.49 -1.14
CA CYS A 67 -0.76 -7.19 -0.01
C CYS A 67 -1.63 -6.25 0.83
N VAL A 68 -1.12 -5.06 1.16
CA VAL A 68 -1.84 -4.06 1.96
C VAL A 68 -3.05 -3.51 1.19
N VAL A 69 -2.91 -3.22 -0.10
CA VAL A 69 -4.02 -2.76 -0.95
C VAL A 69 -5.10 -3.84 -1.08
N SER A 70 -4.71 -5.10 -1.29
CA SER A 70 -5.67 -6.21 -1.39
C SER A 70 -6.43 -6.43 -0.08
N ALA A 71 -5.75 -6.32 1.07
CA ALA A 71 -6.41 -6.40 2.38
C ALA A 71 -7.42 -5.27 2.58
N ALA A 72 -7.13 -4.04 2.13
CA ALA A 72 -8.06 -2.93 2.21
C ALA A 72 -9.27 -3.09 1.27
N VAL A 73 -9.07 -3.64 0.06
CA VAL A 73 -10.17 -3.98 -0.85
C VAL A 73 -11.06 -5.07 -0.25
N ASP A 74 -10.47 -6.12 0.31
CA ASP A 74 -11.19 -7.22 0.98
C ASP A 74 -12.04 -6.71 2.16
N ALA A 75 -11.44 -5.88 3.02
CA ALA A 75 -12.13 -5.27 4.17
C ALA A 75 -13.29 -4.33 3.77
N LEU A 76 -13.26 -3.76 2.55
CA LEU A 76 -14.29 -2.85 2.05
C LEU A 76 -15.22 -3.50 1.00
N SER A 77 -15.09 -4.81 0.78
CA SER A 77 -15.87 -5.54 -0.22
C SER A 77 -17.38 -5.46 0.02
N GLU A 78 -17.82 -5.43 1.29
CA GLU A 78 -19.22 -5.26 1.69
C GLU A 78 -19.81 -3.89 1.28
N PHE A 79 -18.95 -2.89 1.05
CA PHE A 79 -19.34 -1.56 0.54
C PHE A 79 -19.29 -1.49 -0.99
N GLY A 80 -19.13 -2.63 -1.68
CA GLY A 80 -19.09 -2.72 -3.15
C GLY A 80 -17.75 -2.33 -3.78
N VAL A 81 -16.69 -2.17 -2.97
CA VAL A 81 -15.36 -1.80 -3.43
C VAL A 81 -14.68 -2.98 -4.12
N LYS A 82 -14.16 -2.76 -5.33
CA LYS A 82 -13.42 -3.78 -6.12
C LYS A 82 -11.98 -3.38 -6.43
N HIS A 83 -11.68 -2.10 -6.26
CA HIS A 83 -10.38 -1.52 -6.55
C HIS A 83 -10.21 -0.27 -5.70
N ILE A 84 -8.99 -0.06 -5.21
CA ILE A 84 -8.60 1.16 -4.51
C ILE A 84 -7.25 1.56 -5.09
N ASP A 85 -7.16 2.78 -5.63
CA ASP A 85 -5.87 3.32 -6.02
C ASP A 85 -4.97 3.43 -4.78
N MET A 86 -3.68 3.20 -4.97
CA MET A 86 -2.67 3.28 -3.91
C MET A 86 -2.67 4.66 -3.22
N MET A 87 -2.06 4.74 -2.04
CA MET A 87 -2.23 5.79 -1.03
C MET A 87 -3.54 5.63 -0.24
N LEU A 88 -3.54 4.65 0.67
CA LEU A 88 -4.65 4.34 1.57
C LEU A 88 -4.72 5.32 2.77
N ARG A 89 -4.67 6.63 2.51
CA ARG A 89 -4.80 7.64 3.57
C ARG A 89 -6.16 7.45 4.30
N PRO A 90 -6.24 7.61 5.63
CA PRO A 90 -7.49 7.43 6.37
C PRO A 90 -8.67 8.25 5.82
N GLU A 91 -8.42 9.48 5.37
CA GLU A 91 -9.42 10.34 4.73
C GLU A 91 -10.01 9.71 3.44
N LYS A 92 -9.16 9.11 2.60
CA LYS A 92 -9.59 8.43 1.38
C LYS A 92 -10.48 7.23 1.69
N LEU A 93 -10.09 6.41 2.67
CA LEU A 93 -10.88 5.27 3.12
C LEU A 93 -12.22 5.71 3.71
N TRP A 94 -12.22 6.76 4.53
CA TRP A 94 -13.44 7.35 5.08
C TRP A 94 -14.41 7.82 3.98
N ARG A 95 -13.89 8.52 2.97
CA ARG A 95 -14.68 8.95 1.80
C ARG A 95 -15.26 7.74 1.05
N ILE A 96 -14.49 6.68 0.84
CA ILE A 96 -14.97 5.46 0.16
C ILE A 96 -16.15 4.84 0.93
N ILE A 97 -16.01 4.69 2.25
CA ILE A 97 -17.07 4.12 3.12
C ILE A 97 -18.35 4.95 3.05
N HIS A 98 -18.24 6.28 3.11
CA HIS A 98 -19.42 7.16 3.15
C HIS A 98 -20.03 7.50 1.78
N HIS A 99 -19.26 7.42 0.69
CA HIS A 99 -19.78 7.60 -0.67
C HIS A 99 -20.33 6.31 -1.31
N GLY A 100 -19.94 5.12 -0.80
CA GLY A 100 -20.48 3.83 -1.23
C GLY A 100 -22.00 3.67 -1.01
N HIS A 101 -22.61 4.54 -0.19
CA HIS A 101 -24.04 4.52 0.14
C HIS A 101 -24.95 5.34 -0.80
N HIS A 102 -24.42 6.06 -1.80
CA HIS A 102 -25.24 6.94 -2.67
C HIS A 102 -25.51 6.44 -4.10
N GLY A 103 -25.26 5.15 -4.38
CA GLY A 103 -25.26 4.62 -5.76
C GLY A 103 -26.44 3.76 -6.22
N GLN A 104 -27.44 3.41 -5.40
CA GLN A 104 -28.52 2.48 -5.80
C GLN A 104 -29.93 2.92 -5.35
N GLY A 105 -30.27 4.19 -5.54
CA GLY A 105 -31.61 4.71 -5.31
C GLY A 105 -32.10 5.57 -6.47
N GLY A 106 -32.62 4.94 -7.52
CA GLY A 106 -33.55 5.57 -8.46
C GLY A 106 -33.00 5.92 -9.85
N ARG A 107 -33.46 5.17 -10.84
CA ARG A 107 -34.19 5.74 -11.99
C ARG A 107 -34.93 4.63 -12.74
N SER A 108 -36.24 4.86 -12.89
CA SER A 108 -37.16 4.17 -13.82
C SER A 108 -36.81 4.47 -15.26
#